data_AF-A0A5D4KFH5-F1
#
_entry.id   AF-A0A5D4KFH5-F1
#
_cell.length_a   1.000
_cell.length_b   1.000
_cell.length_c   1.000
_cell.angle_alpha   90.00
_cell.angle_beta   90.00
_cell.angle_gamma   90.00
#
_symmetry.space_group_name_H-M   'P 1'
#
loop_
_entity.id
_entity.type
_entity.pdbx_description
1 polymer ?
#
loop_
_entity_poly.entity_id
_entity_poly.type
_entity_poly.pdbx_seq_one_letter_code
_entity_poly.pdbx_strand_id
1 'polypeptide(L)' 'MRREERSIEKRFGENFHIALADFNFDWTCEDKEDFEQMYWRGYSLEEMMERFNRPREEIIVMGMDCKRRGRTFKL' A
#
# COMPACT_ATOMS: atom_id res chain seq x y z
N MET A 1 -2.43 8.01 21.03
CA MET A 1 -3.14 6.81 20.55
C MET A 1 -4.51 7.21 20.00
N ARG A 2 -4.72 6.99 18.70
CA ARG A 2 -5.95 7.34 17.96
C ARG A 2 -7.15 6.52 18.48
N ARG A 3 -8.39 6.97 18.25
CA ARG A 3 -9.61 6.29 18.77
C ARG A 3 -9.78 4.86 18.23
N GLU A 4 -9.31 4.61 17.02
CA GLU A 4 -9.44 3.31 16.33
C GLU A 4 -8.48 2.26 16.89
N GLU A 5 -7.24 2.64 17.19
CA GLU A 5 -6.22 1.80 17.85
C GLU A 5 -6.78 1.20 19.16
N ARG A 6 -7.43 2.04 19.99
CA ARG A 6 -8.11 1.60 21.22
C ARG A 6 -9.26 0.62 20.99
N SER A 7 -9.92 0.68 19.83
CA SER A 7 -11.01 -0.25 19.51
C SER A 7 -10.48 -1.63 19.11
N ILE A 8 -9.33 -1.65 18.42
CA ILE A 8 -8.65 -2.88 17.99
C ILE A 8 -8.06 -3.60 19.20
N GLU A 9 -7.36 -2.87 20.08
CA GLU A 9 -6.83 -3.41 21.36
C GLU A 9 -7.94 -4.05 22.19
N LYS A 10 -9.09 -3.38 22.32
CA LYS A 10 -10.24 -3.90 23.07
C LYS A 10 -10.83 -5.19 22.48
N ARG A 11 -10.67 -5.39 21.16
CA ARG A 11 -11.25 -6.53 20.43
C ARG A 11 -10.32 -7.74 20.37
N PHE A 12 -9.00 -7.53 20.32
CA PHE A 12 -8.02 -8.59 20.13
C PHE A 12 -7.08 -8.81 21.34
N GLY A 13 -7.20 -7.99 22.40
CA GLY A 13 -6.37 -8.08 23.59
C GLY A 13 -4.92 -7.66 23.29
N GLU A 14 -3.94 -8.21 24.01
CA GLU A 14 -2.50 -7.93 23.79
C GLU A 14 -1.89 -8.80 22.66
N ASN A 15 -2.65 -9.75 22.12
CA ASN A 15 -2.17 -10.72 21.12
C ASN A 15 -2.56 -10.31 19.69
N PHE A 16 -2.25 -9.09 19.27
CA PHE A 16 -2.39 -8.69 17.88
C PHE A 16 -1.16 -7.93 17.39
N HIS A 17 -0.88 -8.12 16.10
CA HIS A 17 0.18 -7.42 15.39
C HIS A 17 -0.47 -6.60 14.27
N ILE A 18 -0.19 -5.30 14.26
CA ILE A 18 -0.57 -4.44 13.14
C ILE A 18 0.55 -4.52 12.12
N ALA A 19 0.29 -5.20 11.00
CA ALA A 19 1.21 -5.21 9.87
C ALA A 19 1.36 -3.79 9.30
N LEU A 20 2.59 -3.44 8.90
CA LEU A 20 2.92 -2.17 8.26
C LEU A 20 2.60 -0.92 9.10
N ALA A 21 2.60 -1.05 10.43
CA ALA A 21 2.28 0.06 11.34
C ALA A 21 3.20 1.29 11.18
N ASP A 22 4.44 1.06 10.73
CA ASP A 22 5.46 2.11 10.57
C ASP A 22 5.47 2.76 9.17
N PHE A 23 4.59 2.32 8.25
CA PHE A 23 4.54 2.85 6.88
C PHE A 23 3.55 4.01 6.76
N ASN A 24 3.84 4.94 5.85
CA ASN A 24 2.98 6.09 5.58
C ASN A 24 2.29 5.96 4.22
N PHE A 25 1.03 5.52 4.27
CA PHE A 25 0.14 5.39 3.10
C PHE A 25 -0.58 6.69 2.69
N ASP A 26 -0.06 7.86 3.08
CA ASP A 26 -0.52 9.13 2.54
C ASP A 26 -0.11 9.26 1.06
N TRP A 27 -1.07 8.99 0.18
CA TRP A 27 -0.98 9.15 -1.27
C TRP A 27 -1.92 10.26 -1.72
N THR A 28 -1.43 11.16 -2.57
CA THR A 28 -2.29 12.16 -3.21
C THR A 28 -3.15 11.49 -4.28
N CYS A 29 -4.25 12.15 -4.69
CA CYS A 29 -5.05 11.69 -5.82
C CYS A 29 -4.20 11.57 -7.10
N GLU A 30 -3.29 12.53 -7.30
CA GLU A 30 -2.38 12.58 -8.45
C GLU A 30 -1.40 11.40 -8.43
N ASP A 31 -0.77 11.11 -7.29
CA ASP A 31 0.13 9.95 -7.14
C ASP A 31 -0.62 8.65 -7.41
N LYS A 32 -1.88 8.54 -6.95
CA LYS A 32 -2.71 7.36 -7.17
C LYS A 32 -3.04 7.17 -8.65
N GLU A 33 -3.41 8.23 -9.35
CA GLU A 33 -3.71 8.18 -10.78
C GLU A 33 -2.47 7.80 -11.61
N ASP A 34 -1.31 8.37 -11.28
CA ASP A 34 -0.02 8.02 -11.89
C ASP A 34 0.32 6.54 -11.64
N PHE A 35 0.13 6.07 -10.41
CA PHE A 35 0.38 4.69 -10.03
C PHE A 35 -0.49 3.72 -10.83
N GLU A 36 -1.79 3.99 -10.91
CA GLU A 36 -2.72 3.16 -11.68
C GLU A 36 -2.30 3.09 -13.15
N GLN A 37 -1.90 4.21 -13.75
CA GLN A 37 -1.42 4.25 -15.14
C GLN A 37 -0.17 3.39 -15.35
N MET A 38 0.84 3.53 -14.48
CA MET A 38 2.05 2.71 -14.55
C MET A 38 1.73 1.23 -14.36
N TYR A 39 0.88 0.90 -13.38
CA TYR A 39 0.44 -0.46 -13.12
C TYR A 39 -0.25 -1.10 -14.33
N TRP A 40 -1.17 -0.36 -14.97
CA TRP A 40 -1.87 -0.82 -16.17
C TRP A 40 -0.98 -0.90 -17.41
N ARG A 41 0.10 -0.13 -17.47
CA ARG A 41 1.11 -0.23 -18.54
C ARG A 41 2.12 -1.35 -18.30
N GLY A 42 2.10 -1.98 -17.12
CA GLY A 42 2.93 -3.13 -16.80
C GLY A 42 4.37 -2.77 -16.45
N TYR A 43 4.58 -1.58 -15.87
CA TYR A 43 5.87 -1.21 -15.28
C TYR A 43 6.24 -2.19 -14.17
N SER A 44 7.54 -2.39 -13.99
CA SER A 44 8.11 -3.22 -12.93
C SER A 44 7.95 -2.58 -11.55
N LEU A 45 8.12 -3.40 -10.52
CA LEU A 45 8.10 -2.96 -9.13
C LEU A 45 9.22 -1.94 -8.87
N GLU A 46 10.41 -2.20 -9.38
CA GLU A 46 11.59 -1.35 -9.25
C GLU A 46 11.37 0.04 -9.88
N GLU A 47 10.80 0.10 -11.09
CA GLU A 47 10.48 1.38 -11.74
C GLU A 47 9.46 2.20 -10.94
N MET A 48 8.48 1.55 -10.32
CA MET A 48 7.50 2.24 -9.48
C MET A 48 8.12 2.70 -8.16
N MET A 49 8.96 1.87 -7.53
CA MET A 49 9.68 2.26 -6.32
C MET A 49 10.54 3.50 -6.56
N GLU A 50 11.25 3.55 -7.69
CA GLU A 50 12.05 4.70 -8.09
C GLU A 50 11.18 5.95 -8.36
N ARG A 51 10.09 5.80 -9.13
CA ARG A 51 9.20 6.92 -9.50
C ARG A 51 8.55 7.60 -8.30
N PHE A 52 8.07 6.83 -7.34
CA PHE A 52 7.35 7.35 -6.16
C PHE A 52 8.27 7.58 -4.97
N ASN A 53 9.53 7.12 -5.04
CA ASN A 53 10.49 7.14 -3.93
C ASN A 53 9.89 6.53 -2.66
N ARG A 54 9.21 5.39 -2.81
CA ARG A 54 8.53 4.66 -1.73
C ARG A 54 9.11 3.27 -1.56
N PRO A 55 9.05 2.72 -0.33
CA PRO A 55 9.53 1.36 -0.06
C PRO A 55 8.70 0.32 -0.82
N ARG A 56 9.34 -0.83 -1.06
CA ARG A 56 8.77 -1.94 -1.82
C ARG A 56 7.39 -2.36 -1.29
N GLU A 57 7.26 -2.42 0.02
CA GLU A 57 6.05 -2.84 0.73
C GLU A 57 4.87 -1.91 0.42
N GLU A 58 5.09 -0.60 0.41
CA GLU A 58 4.05 0.39 0.07
C GLU A 58 3.57 0.20 -1.38
N ILE A 59 4.51 0.03 -2.32
CA ILE A 59 4.19 -0.19 -3.74
C ILE A 59 3.42 -1.50 -3.95
N ILE A 60 3.80 -2.57 -3.26
CA ILE A 60 3.08 -3.85 -3.32
C ILE A 60 1.65 -3.70 -2.80
N VAL A 61 1.46 -3.02 -1.67
CA VAL A 61 0.13 -2.75 -1.10
C VAL A 61 -0.73 -1.92 -2.04
N MET A 62 -0.17 -0.87 -2.64
CA MET A 62 -0.87 -0.08 -3.67
C MET A 62 -1.29 -0.93 -4.87
N GLY A 63 -0.42 -1.84 -5.32
CA GLY A 63 -0.76 -2.79 -6.37
C GLY A 63 -1.85 -3.79 -5.96
N MET A 64 -1.89 -4.21 -4.70
CA MET A 64 -2.98 -5.04 -4.15
C MET A 64 -4.32 -4.29 -4.11
N ASP A 65 -4.32 -3.01 -3.76
CA ASP A 65 -5.51 -2.14 -3.81
C ASP A 65 -6.03 -2.01 -5.26
N CYS A 66 -5.11 -1.78 -6.21
CA CYS A 66 -5.41 -1.75 -7.65
C CYS A 66 -5.90 -3.11 -8.18
N LYS A 67 -5.44 -4.22 -7.60
CA LYS A 67 -5.74 -5.60 -8.02
C LYS A 67 -7.20 -5.97 -7.94
N ARG A 68 -8.02 -5.18 -7.25
CA ARG A 68 -9.48 -5.28 -7.28
C ARG A 68 -10.07 -5.16 -8.71
N ARG A 69 -9.22 -4.88 -9.72
CA ARG A 69 -9.52 -4.82 -11.17
C ARG A 69 -8.74 -5.82 -12.08
N GLY A 70 -7.93 -6.77 -11.58
CA GLY A 70 -7.56 -7.99 -12.33
C GLY A 70 -6.18 -8.14 -13.01
N ARG A 71 -5.08 -7.55 -12.51
CA ARG A 71 -3.68 -7.92 -12.93
C ARG A 71 -2.77 -8.22 -11.74
N THR A 72 -1.62 -8.83 -11.94
CA THR A 72 -0.53 -8.97 -10.94
C THR A 72 0.74 -8.32 -11.47
N PHE A 73 1.62 -7.83 -10.58
CA PHE A 73 2.98 -7.47 -10.94
C PHE A 73 3.67 -8.66 -11.63
N LYS A 74 4.46 -8.39 -12.65
CA LYS A 74 5.39 -9.38 -13.22
C LYS A 74 6.67 -9.32 -12.39
N LEU A 75 7.04 -10.46 -11.84
CA LEU A 75 8.34 -10.69 -11.18
C LEU A 75 9.42 -10.98 -12.23
#